data_AF-A0A679JT76-F1
#
_entry.id   AF-A0A679JT76-F1
#
_cell.length_a   1.000
_cell.length_b   1.000
_cell.length_c   1.000
_cell.angle_alpha   90.00
_cell.angle_beta   90.00
_cell.angle_gamma   90.00
#
_symmetry.space_group_name_H-M   'P 1'
#
loop_
_entity.id
_entity.type
_entity.pdbx_description
1 polymer ?
#
loop_
_entity_poly.entity_id
_entity_poly.type
_entity_poly.pdbx_seq_one_letter_code
_entity_poly.pdbx_strand_id
1 'polypeptide(L)'
;MLTSDQKACILRKNGFAVPDAPETSLLTPAQPPASGAAMQAWHRAIEALFASYAAARAAKSLRDAQEKSQLEQLRQMASTGPRLRTQRA
;
A
#
# COMPACT_ATOMS: atom_id res chain seq x y z
N MET A 1 -5.27 -8.60 -10.81
CA MET A 1 -5.82 -8.57 -9.45
C MET A 1 -4.90 -9.39 -8.56
N LEU A 2 -4.42 -8.85 -7.44
CA LEU A 2 -3.58 -9.61 -6.51
C LEU A 2 -4.42 -10.69 -5.81
N THR A 3 -3.87 -11.88 -5.63
CA THR A 3 -4.50 -12.94 -4.82
C THR A 3 -4.40 -12.60 -3.32
N SER A 4 -5.29 -13.16 -2.50
CA SER A 4 -5.28 -12.90 -1.05
C SER A 4 -3.98 -13.37 -0.38
N ASP A 5 -3.35 -14.42 -0.88
CA ASP A 5 -2.02 -14.85 -0.42
C ASP A 5 -0.92 -13.81 -0.73
N GLN A 6 -0.94 -13.25 -1.93
CA GLN A 6 -0.02 -12.16 -2.30
C GLN A 6 -0.23 -10.92 -1.44
N LYS A 7 -1.50 -10.56 -1.13
CA LYS A 7 -1.83 -9.45 -0.24
C LYS A 7 -1.31 -9.71 1.18
N ALA A 8 -1.50 -10.92 1.70
CA ALA A 8 -0.96 -11.35 2.99
C ALA A 8 0.57 -11.23 3.05
N CYS A 9 1.28 -11.65 1.99
CA CYS A 9 2.73 -11.52 1.90
C CYS A 9 3.20 -10.06 1.93
N ILE A 10 2.53 -9.16 1.19
CA ILE A 10 2.82 -7.72 1.21
C ILE A 10 2.58 -7.15 2.60
N LEU A 11 1.46 -7.47 3.24
CA LEU A 11 1.12 -6.99 4.57
C LEU A 11 2.17 -7.43 5.60
N ARG A 12 2.57 -8.71 5.61
CA ARG A 12 3.63 -9.23 6.50
C ARG A 12 4.96 -8.51 6.29
N LYS A 13 5.37 -8.28 5.04
CA LYS A 13 6.60 -7.53 4.71
C LYS A 13 6.59 -6.09 5.21
N ASN A 14 5.41 -5.48 5.33
CA ASN A 14 5.23 -4.13 5.85
C ASN A 14 4.91 -4.12 7.37
N GLY A 15 5.09 -5.24 8.07
CA GLY A 15 4.94 -5.35 9.52
C GLY A 15 3.50 -5.47 10.02
N PHE A 16 2.52 -5.71 9.14
CA PHE A 16 1.14 -5.95 9.56
C PHE A 16 0.98 -7.39 10.06
N ALA A 17 0.27 -7.55 11.17
CA ALA A 17 -0.15 -8.86 11.68
C ALA A 17 -1.21 -9.43 10.75
N VAL A 18 -0.86 -10.51 10.06
CA VAL A 18 -1.76 -11.21 9.12
C VAL A 18 -2.18 -12.53 9.73
N PRO A 19 -3.48 -12.82 9.84
CA PRO A 19 -3.95 -14.12 10.32
C PRO A 19 -3.49 -15.24 9.37
N ASP A 20 -3.11 -16.38 9.95
CA ASP A 20 -2.75 -17.55 9.15
C ASP A 20 -3.97 -18.07 8.37
N ALA A 21 -3.70 -18.55 7.16
CA ALA A 21 -4.75 -19.12 6.33
C ALA A 21 -5.30 -20.36 7.03
N PRO A 22 -6.63 -20.54 7.10
CA PRO A 22 -7.20 -21.73 7.68
C PRO A 22 -6.73 -22.93 6.84
N GLU A 23 -5.92 -23.80 7.44
CA GLU A 23 -5.54 -25.05 6.79
C GLU A 23 -6.81 -25.82 6.48
N THR A 24 -6.97 -26.24 5.22
CA THR A 24 -8.06 -27.14 4.85
C THR A 24 -7.73 -28.48 5.46
N SER A 25 -8.00 -28.63 6.76
CA SER A 25 -7.75 -29.87 7.48
C SER A 25 -8.78 -30.89 6.99
N LEU A 26 -8.39 -31.66 5.97
CA LEU A 26 -9.16 -32.75 5.37
C LEU A 26 -9.28 -33.97 6.31
N LEU A 27 -9.08 -33.84 7.62
CA LEU A 27 -8.88 -34.99 8.51
C LEU A 27 -9.71 -35.01 9.80
N THR A 28 -10.76 -34.20 9.94
CA THR A 28 -11.70 -34.37 11.08
C THR A 28 -13.10 -34.72 10.57
N PRO A 29 -13.56 -35.99 10.68
CA PRO A 29 -14.85 -36.43 10.13
C PRO A 29 -16.10 -35.87 10.82
N ALA A 30 -16.01 -34.83 11.65
CA ALA A 30 -17.05 -34.49 12.62
C ALA A 30 -17.61 -33.06 12.53
N GLN A 31 -17.23 -32.25 11.54
CA GLN A 31 -17.73 -30.86 11.45
C GLN A 31 -18.37 -30.55 10.07
N PRO A 32 -19.58 -29.94 10.03
CA PRO A 32 -20.29 -29.56 8.78
C PRO A 32 -19.46 -28.57 7.94
N PRO A 33 -19.83 -28.27 6.67
CA PRO A 33 -18.98 -27.61 5.65
C PRO A 33 -18.65 -26.14 5.94
N ALA A 34 -18.04 -25.86 7.09
CA ALA A 34 -17.60 -24.55 7.56
C ALA A 34 -16.25 -24.13 6.95
N SER A 35 -15.53 -25.06 6.28
CA SER A 35 -14.23 -24.78 5.67
C SER A 35 -14.29 -23.66 4.63
N GLY A 36 -15.38 -23.59 3.85
CA GLY A 36 -15.59 -22.51 2.88
C GLY A 36 -15.87 -21.16 3.55
N ALA A 37 -16.65 -21.15 4.64
CA ALA A 37 -16.97 -19.93 5.39
C ALA A 37 -15.74 -19.36 6.11
N ALA A 38 -14.92 -20.22 6.71
CA ALA A 38 -13.66 -19.83 7.35
C ALA A 38 -12.67 -19.24 6.33
N MET A 39 -12.53 -19.87 5.17
CA MET A 39 -11.68 -19.36 4.10
C MET A 39 -12.20 -18.02 3.58
N GLN A 40 -13.51 -17.85 3.37
CA GLN A 40 -14.09 -16.56 2.97
C GLN A 40 -13.93 -15.47 4.04
N ALA A 41 -14.04 -15.82 5.32
CA ALA A 41 -13.81 -14.88 6.42
C ALA A 41 -12.35 -14.42 6.45
N TRP A 42 -11.41 -15.35 6.25
CA TRP A 42 -9.99 -15.02 6.12
C TRP A 42 -9.74 -14.09 4.92
N HIS A 43 -10.30 -14.41 3.74
CA HIS A 43 -10.18 -13.53 2.56
C HIS A 43 -10.68 -12.11 2.86
N ARG A 44 -11.87 -11.97 3.48
CA ARG A 44 -12.41 -10.67 3.87
C ARG A 44 -11.50 -9.91 4.83
N ALA A 45 -10.92 -10.59 5.81
CA ALA A 45 -9.98 -9.98 6.76
C ALA A 45 -8.73 -9.45 6.04
N ILE A 46 -8.16 -10.23 5.11
CA ILE A 46 -7.01 -9.79 4.30
C ILE A 46 -7.38 -8.60 3.41
N GLU A 47 -8.54 -8.62 2.77
CA GLU A 47 -9.00 -7.49 1.93
C GLU A 47 -9.15 -6.21 2.74
N ALA A 48 -9.74 -6.28 3.94
CA ALA A 48 -9.90 -5.13 4.82
C ALA A 48 -8.53 -4.55 5.26
N LEU A 49 -7.61 -5.42 5.67
CA LEU A 49 -6.24 -5.01 6.02
C LEU A 49 -5.52 -4.38 4.82
N PHE A 50 -5.63 -5.00 3.65
CA PHE A 50 -5.00 -4.50 2.44
C PHE A 50 -5.58 -3.16 1.98
N ALA A 51 -6.88 -2.94 2.13
CA ALA A 51 -7.52 -1.65 1.83
C ALA A 51 -6.94 -0.54 2.71
N SER A 52 -6.75 -0.79 4.01
CA SER A 52 -6.14 0.19 4.92
C SER A 52 -4.67 0.49 4.54
N TYR A 53 -3.89 -0.54 4.22
CA TYR A 53 -2.52 -0.39 3.74
C TYR A 53 -2.45 0.39 2.42
N ALA A 54 -3.31 0.07 1.46
CA ALA A 54 -3.37 0.73 0.17
C ALA A 54 -3.74 2.21 0.31
N ALA A 55 -4.72 2.54 1.17
CA ALA A 55 -5.09 3.90 1.49
C ALA A 55 -3.93 4.69 2.12
N ALA A 56 -3.24 4.10 3.10
CA ALA A 56 -2.06 4.71 3.71
C ALA A 56 -0.92 4.93 2.70
N ARG A 57 -0.67 3.94 1.82
CA ARG A 57 0.35 4.03 0.77
C ARG A 57 0.02 5.10 -0.27
N ALA A 58 -1.25 5.22 -0.65
CA ALA A 58 -1.75 6.23 -1.57
C ALA A 58 -1.63 7.63 -0.96
N ALA A 59 -2.02 7.81 0.31
CA ALA A 59 -1.87 9.07 1.02
C ALA A 59 -0.39 9.50 1.12
N LYS A 60 0.53 8.56 1.40
CA LYS A 60 1.97 8.84 1.37
C LYS A 60 2.45 9.24 -0.03
N SER A 61 1.99 8.55 -1.07
CA SER A 61 2.37 8.87 -2.45
C SER A 61 1.88 10.26 -2.88
N LEU A 62 0.70 10.67 -2.41
CA LEU A 62 0.15 12.00 -2.69
C LEU A 62 1.02 13.09 -2.05
N ARG A 63 1.42 12.91 -0.79
CA ARG A 63 2.32 13.86 -0.11
C ARG A 63 3.66 13.97 -0.81
N ASP A 64 4.27 12.84 -1.17
CA ASP A 64 5.54 12.82 -1.91
C ASP A 64 5.44 13.54 -3.27
N ALA A 65 4.33 13.37 -3.98
CA ALA A 65 4.07 14.11 -5.22
C ALA A 65 3.93 15.62 -4.98
N GLN A 66 3.22 16.02 -3.92
CA GLN A 66 3.05 17.43 -3.55
C GLN A 66 4.37 18.08 -3.12
N GLU A 67 5.21 17.37 -2.37
CA GLU A 67 6.55 17.82 -1.98
C GLU A 67 7.44 18.03 -3.21
N LYS A 68 7.40 17.10 -4.17
CA LYS A 68 8.12 17.24 -5.45
C LYS A 68 7.67 18.46 -6.24
N SER A 69 6.36 18.69 -6.37
CA SER A 69 5.84 19.86 -7.06
C SER A 69 6.25 21.17 -6.38
N GLN A 70 6.23 21.22 -5.05
CA GLN A 70 6.67 22.41 -4.30
C GLN A 70 8.16 22.67 -4.46
N LEU A 71 9.00 21.62 -4.36
CA LEU A 71 10.44 21.73 -4.60
C LEU A 71 10.75 22.18 -6.02
N GLU A 72 10.00 21.69 -7.00
CA GLU A 72 10.14 22.10 -8.40
C GLU A 72 9.79 23.58 -8.60
N GLN A 73 8.71 24.08 -8.00
CA GLN A 73 8.36 25.50 -8.03
C GLN A 73 9.45 26.36 -7.40
N LEU A 74 9.98 25.97 -6.24
CA LEU A 74 11.09 26.67 -5.59
C LEU A 74 12.35 26.68 -6.49
N ARG A 75 12.65 25.56 -7.15
CA ARG A 75 13.77 25.48 -8.11
C ARG A 75 13.57 26.40 -9.30
N GLN A 76 12.36 26.47 -9.84
CA GLN A 76 12.02 27.36 -10.95
C GLN A 76 12.17 28.82 -10.53
N MET A 77 11.62 29.23 -9.38
CA MET A 77 11.77 30.58 -8.84
C MET A 77 13.24 30.96 -8.61
N ALA A 78 14.05 30.05 -8.04
CA ALA A 78 15.48 30.26 -7.86
C ALA A 78 16.23 30.39 -9.20
N SER A 79 15.78 29.70 -10.25
CA SER A 79 16.36 29.79 -11.60
C SER A 79 15.89 31.01 -12.41
N THR A 80 14.71 31.55 -12.09
CA THR A 80 14.12 32.77 -12.69
C THR A 80 14.50 34.03 -11.91
N GLY A 81 15.20 33.91 -10.78
CA GLY A 81 15.86 35.03 -10.12
C GLY A 81 16.74 35.79 -11.12
N PRO A 82 16.76 37.14 -11.07
CA PRO A 82 17.36 37.95 -12.12
C PRO A 82 18.81 37.50 -12.30
N ARG A 83 19.09 36.86 -13.44
CA ARG A 83 20.45 36.77 -13.95
C ARG A 83 20.89 38.20 -14.08
N LEU A 84 21.62 38.69 -13.07
CA LEU A 84 22.31 39.96 -13.12
C LEU A 84 23.04 39.96 -14.45
N ARG A 85 22.46 40.76 -15.32
CA ARG A 85 22.88 41.08 -16.67
C ARG A 85 24.28 41.63 -16.51
N THR A 86 25.27 40.75 -16.47
CA THR A 86 26.66 41.13 -16.64
C THR A 86 26.76 41.60 -18.08
N GLN A 87 26.46 42.89 -18.26
CA GLN A 87 26.99 43.68 -19.34
C GLN A 87 28.48 43.37 -19.44
N ARG A 88 28.92 42.93 -20.60
CA ARG A 88 30.26 43.30 -21.06
C ARG A 88 30.06 44.09 -22.34
N ALA A 89 30.28 45.38 -22.19
CA ALA A 89 30.67 46.29 -23.25
C ALA A 89 32.02 45.86 -23.85
#